data_AF-A0A2D8CK59-F1
#
_entry.id   AF-A0A2D8CK59-F1
#
_cell.length_a   1.000
_cell.length_b   1.000
_cell.length_c   1.000
_cell.angle_alpha   90.00
_cell.angle_beta   90.00
_cell.angle_gamma   90.00
#
_symmetry.space_group_name_H-M   'P 1'
#
loop_
_entity.id
_entity.type
_entity.pdbx_description
1 polymer ?
#
loop_
_entity_poly.entity_id
_entity_poly.type
_entity_poly.pdbx_seq_one_letter_code
_entity_poly.pdbx_strand_id
1 'polypeptide(L)'
;MKIKLLIAIMIPLLFVGCDSIFDKGDAEKTFNGAQIGFFLTGAEVNQASGTYNVEVQLIGEQRNSDVTVAFSTGGSAVSGTHYTISGSSVTIPAGSSTADITVNLIDGGLAAGGEVDLVLTITDGSGVKVAPNLDEFQIFIQG
;
A
#
# COMPACT_ATOMS: atom_id res chain seq x y z
N MET A 1 7.43 75.72 -36.29
CA MET A 1 6.34 74.72 -36.37
C MET A 1 6.52 73.75 -35.21
N LYS A 2 5.50 73.56 -34.36
CA LYS A 2 5.58 72.82 -33.09
C LYS A 2 5.79 71.33 -33.36
N ILE A 3 6.77 70.67 -32.72
CA ILE A 3 6.75 69.22 -32.52
C ILE A 3 7.23 68.88 -31.11
N LYS A 4 6.46 67.97 -30.51
CA LYS A 4 6.32 67.72 -29.08
C LYS A 4 7.44 66.84 -28.52
N LEU A 5 7.73 67.07 -27.24
CA LEU A 5 8.45 66.24 -26.29
C LEU A 5 7.86 64.80 -26.21
N LEU A 6 8.71 63.77 -26.29
CA LEU A 6 8.45 62.36 -25.93
C LEU A 6 9.80 61.75 -25.48
N ILE A 7 10.13 61.80 -24.18
CA ILE A 7 9.97 60.75 -23.16
C ILE A 7 10.79 59.48 -23.46
N ALA A 8 11.74 59.23 -22.56
CA ALA A 8 12.64 58.08 -22.48
C ALA A 8 11.93 56.77 -22.13
N ILE A 9 12.72 55.69 -22.17
CA ILE A 9 12.55 54.37 -21.52
C ILE A 9 12.19 53.24 -22.49
N MET A 10 13.20 52.41 -22.83
CA MET A 10 12.98 51.04 -23.31
C MET A 10 14.21 50.16 -23.06
N ILE A 11 14.62 50.09 -21.79
CA ILE A 11 15.45 49.03 -21.17
C ILE A 11 14.88 48.93 -19.74
N PRO A 12 14.44 47.77 -19.19
CA PRO A 12 14.59 46.38 -19.65
C PRO A 12 13.28 45.57 -19.65
N LEU A 13 13.00 44.90 -20.76
CA LEU A 13 11.88 43.97 -20.94
C LEU A 13 12.24 42.55 -20.43
N LEU A 14 12.83 42.45 -19.23
CA LEU A 14 13.38 41.19 -18.69
C LEU A 14 13.06 40.89 -17.22
N PHE A 15 12.12 41.61 -16.60
CA PHE A 15 11.81 41.38 -15.17
C PHE A 15 10.33 41.15 -14.82
N VAL A 16 9.43 40.93 -15.78
CA VAL A 16 7.99 40.68 -15.47
C VAL A 16 7.54 39.26 -15.82
N GLY A 17 8.49 38.31 -15.87
CA GLY A 17 8.26 37.01 -16.51
C GLY A 17 8.41 35.77 -15.64
N CYS A 18 8.44 35.84 -14.30
CA CYS A 18 8.68 34.61 -13.51
C CYS A 18 7.87 34.47 -12.20
N ASP A 19 6.78 35.20 -11.97
CA ASP A 19 6.00 35.01 -10.73
C ASP A 19 4.69 34.23 -10.90
N SER A 20 4.26 33.94 -12.14
CA SER A 20 2.94 33.36 -12.41
C SER A 20 2.94 32.08 -13.25
N ILE A 21 4.11 31.45 -13.48
CA ILE A 21 4.18 30.16 -14.20
C ILE A 21 4.04 28.95 -13.28
N PHE A 22 4.22 29.15 -11.97
CA PHE A 22 3.84 28.18 -10.96
C PHE A 22 2.48 28.62 -10.40
N ASP A 23 1.40 28.23 -11.10
CA ASP A 23 0.11 28.19 -10.43
C ASP A 23 0.26 27.24 -9.23
N LYS A 24 -0.16 27.69 -8.05
CA LYS A 24 -0.13 26.84 -6.84
C LYS A 24 -0.97 25.58 -7.04
N GLY A 25 -1.88 25.56 -8.02
CA GLY A 25 -2.65 24.39 -8.42
C GLY A 25 -1.86 23.28 -9.11
N ASP A 26 -0.76 23.60 -9.82
CA ASP A 26 -0.02 22.60 -10.62
C ASP A 26 1.02 21.80 -9.80
N ALA A 27 1.31 22.26 -8.57
CA ALA A 27 2.22 21.60 -7.64
C ALA A 27 1.49 20.72 -6.60
N GLU A 28 0.17 20.76 -6.55
CA GLU A 28 -0.59 19.98 -5.57
C GLU A 28 -0.84 18.58 -6.15
N LYS A 29 0.15 17.69 -6.00
CA LYS A 29 -0.11 16.25 -6.04
C LYS A 29 -1.08 15.98 -4.89
N THR A 30 -2.37 15.85 -5.18
CA THR A 30 -3.39 15.48 -4.19
C THR A 30 -3.07 14.08 -3.68
N PHE A 31 -2.27 14.00 -2.62
CA PHE A 31 -2.03 12.78 -1.88
C PHE A 31 -3.35 12.41 -1.18
N ASN A 32 -3.90 11.24 -1.48
CA ASN A 32 -5.23 10.82 -0.99
C ASN A 32 -5.19 10.35 0.48
N GLY A 33 -4.27 10.91 1.26
CA GLY A 33 -3.91 10.47 2.61
C GLY A 33 -3.09 9.18 2.62
N ALA A 34 -2.63 8.80 3.81
CA ALA A 34 -1.97 7.51 4.03
C ALA A 34 -2.96 6.35 3.80
N GLN A 35 -2.45 5.22 3.32
CA GLN A 35 -3.24 4.04 3.03
C GLN A 35 -2.64 2.77 3.62
N ILE A 36 -3.47 1.76 3.84
CA ILE A 36 -3.03 0.40 4.21
C ILE A 36 -3.22 -0.53 3.02
N GLY A 37 -2.25 -1.41 2.77
CA GLY A 37 -2.37 -2.46 1.78
C GLY A 37 -1.33 -3.55 2.00
N PHE A 38 -1.42 -4.63 1.24
CA PHE A 38 -0.36 -5.61 1.14
C PHE A 38 0.80 -5.08 0.28
N PHE A 39 2.03 -5.57 0.53
CA PHE A 39 3.20 -5.22 -0.27
C PHE A 39 3.15 -5.85 -1.67
N LEU A 40 2.70 -7.10 -1.75
CA LEU A 40 2.41 -7.82 -3.00
C LEU A 40 0.94 -8.23 -2.99
N THR A 41 0.45 -8.76 -4.10
CA THR A 41 -0.95 -9.25 -4.22
C THR A 41 -1.03 -10.77 -4.32
N GLY A 42 0.11 -11.48 -4.34
CA GLY A 42 0.10 -12.92 -4.26
C GLY A 42 1.46 -13.59 -4.29
N ALA A 43 1.44 -14.90 -4.06
CA ALA A 43 2.62 -15.75 -4.02
C ALA A 43 2.26 -17.23 -4.28
N GLU A 44 3.25 -18.00 -4.68
CA GLU A 44 3.20 -19.47 -4.73
C GLU A 44 4.14 -20.02 -3.65
N VAL A 45 3.67 -20.98 -2.86
CA VAL A 45 4.45 -21.56 -1.76
C VAL A 45 4.27 -23.07 -1.74
N ASN A 46 5.32 -23.79 -1.33
CA ASN A 46 5.21 -25.24 -1.10
C ASN A 46 4.74 -25.51 0.34
N GLN A 47 3.82 -26.46 0.54
CA GLN A 47 3.28 -26.82 1.86
C GLN A 47 4.36 -27.21 2.89
N ALA A 48 5.52 -27.71 2.45
CA ALA A 48 6.65 -28.06 3.29
C ALA A 48 7.57 -26.86 3.64
N SER A 49 7.23 -25.64 3.22
CA SER A 49 8.06 -24.44 3.49
C SER A 49 7.97 -23.94 4.94
N GLY A 50 7.10 -24.54 5.76
CA GLY A 50 6.93 -24.23 7.18
C GLY A 50 6.15 -22.94 7.44
N THR A 51 6.69 -21.80 7.04
CA THR A 51 6.07 -20.48 7.31
C THR A 51 6.23 -19.55 6.11
N TYR A 52 5.18 -18.77 5.84
CA TYR A 52 5.18 -17.67 4.89
C TYR A 52 4.71 -16.39 5.58
N ASN A 53 5.44 -15.29 5.40
CA ASN A 53 5.08 -13.98 5.96
C ASN A 53 4.47 -13.12 4.85
N VAL A 54 3.26 -12.62 5.11
CA VAL A 54 2.59 -11.65 4.24
C VAL A 54 2.80 -10.26 4.83
N GLU A 55 3.55 -9.43 4.14
CA GLU A 55 3.85 -8.07 4.58
C GLU A 55 2.66 -7.13 4.30
N VAL A 56 2.17 -6.50 5.38
CA VAL A 56 1.22 -5.39 5.33
C VAL A 56 2.00 -4.09 5.46
N GLN A 57 1.67 -3.11 4.63
CA GLN A 57 2.34 -1.82 4.56
C GLN A 57 1.39 -0.63 4.80
N LEU A 58 1.93 0.38 5.48
CA LEU A 58 1.43 1.74 5.54
C LEU A 58 2.09 2.57 4.43
N ILE A 59 1.29 2.97 3.45
CA ILE A 59 1.70 3.75 2.29
C ILE A 59 1.43 5.23 2.58
N GLY A 60 2.48 6.00 2.86
CA GLY A 60 2.36 7.43 3.11
C GLY A 60 3.02 7.89 4.41
N GLU A 61 2.43 8.91 5.04
CA GLU A 61 2.94 9.48 6.28
C GLU A 61 2.91 8.45 7.41
N GLN A 62 4.02 8.35 8.16
CA GLN A 62 4.10 7.48 9.32
C GLN A 62 3.13 7.90 10.41
N ARG A 63 2.59 6.90 11.13
CA ARG A 63 1.67 7.14 12.23
C ARG A 63 2.40 7.29 13.55
N ASN A 64 1.94 8.22 14.38
CA ASN A 64 2.41 8.46 15.74
C ASN A 64 1.68 7.59 16.80
N SER A 65 0.86 6.66 16.34
CA SER A 65 0.16 5.65 17.13
C SER A 65 0.15 4.35 16.34
N ASP A 66 0.00 3.23 17.05
CA ASP A 66 -0.16 1.92 16.43
C ASP A 66 -1.38 1.89 15.48
N VAL A 67 -1.25 1.17 14.38
CA VAL A 67 -2.33 0.92 13.42
C VAL A 67 -2.63 -0.56 13.43
N THR A 68 -3.80 -0.93 13.95
CA THR A 68 -4.31 -2.30 13.85
C THR A 68 -4.98 -2.50 12.50
N VAL A 69 -4.52 -3.48 11.75
CA VAL A 69 -5.06 -3.88 10.46
C VAL A 69 -5.79 -5.20 10.64
N ALA A 70 -7.11 -5.19 10.50
CA ALA A 70 -7.92 -6.40 10.52
C ALA A 70 -8.00 -7.02 9.14
N PHE A 71 -7.98 -8.35 9.08
CA PHE A 71 -8.11 -9.12 7.86
C PHE A 71 -9.00 -10.34 8.04
N SER A 72 -9.50 -10.86 6.93
CA SER A 72 -10.25 -12.11 6.85
C SER A 72 -9.54 -13.11 5.93
N THR A 73 -9.86 -14.39 6.09
CA THR A 73 -9.33 -15.48 5.25
C THR A 73 -10.44 -16.09 4.40
N GLY A 74 -10.16 -16.40 3.14
CA GLY A 74 -11.04 -17.08 2.19
C GLY A 74 -10.26 -18.00 1.24
N GLY A 75 -10.88 -18.39 0.13
CA GLY A 75 -10.32 -19.32 -0.86
C GLY A 75 -10.71 -20.78 -0.63
N SER A 76 -10.04 -21.72 -1.30
CA SER A 76 -10.24 -23.17 -1.14
C SER A 76 -9.36 -23.82 -0.06
N ALA A 77 -8.32 -23.14 0.41
CA ALA A 77 -7.48 -23.62 1.49
C ALA A 77 -8.28 -23.72 2.82
N VAL A 78 -7.97 -24.71 3.65
CA VAL A 78 -8.73 -25.06 4.85
C VAL A 78 -7.84 -24.87 6.06
N SER A 79 -8.24 -23.97 6.97
CA SER A 79 -7.52 -23.74 8.23
C SER A 79 -7.47 -25.02 9.07
N GLY A 80 -6.30 -25.36 9.60
CA GLY A 80 -6.03 -26.59 10.34
C GLY A 80 -5.73 -27.81 9.47
N THR A 81 -5.91 -27.73 8.15
CA THR A 81 -5.52 -28.78 7.20
C THR A 81 -4.40 -28.33 6.26
N HIS A 82 -4.53 -27.14 5.67
CA HIS A 82 -3.54 -26.59 4.74
C HIS A 82 -2.67 -25.50 5.40
N TYR A 83 -3.21 -24.74 6.36
CA TYR A 83 -2.49 -23.66 7.04
C TYR A 83 -3.03 -23.36 8.45
N THR A 84 -2.29 -22.58 9.24
CA THR A 84 -2.79 -21.87 10.44
C THR A 84 -2.29 -20.43 10.47
N ILE A 85 -3.10 -19.51 11.02
CA ILE A 85 -2.74 -18.11 11.27
C ILE A 85 -3.17 -17.76 12.70
N SER A 86 -2.31 -17.04 13.43
CA SER A 86 -2.62 -16.57 14.78
C SER A 86 -3.46 -15.28 14.73
N GLY A 87 -4.78 -15.44 14.75
CA GLY A 87 -5.72 -14.31 14.81
C GLY A 87 -6.12 -13.74 13.45
N SER A 88 -6.79 -12.59 13.49
CA SER A 88 -7.41 -11.93 12.32
C SER A 88 -7.01 -10.44 12.22
N SER A 89 -5.89 -10.07 12.84
CA SER A 89 -5.35 -8.72 12.78
C SER A 89 -3.84 -8.69 13.00
N VAL A 90 -3.18 -7.70 12.41
CA VAL A 90 -1.76 -7.38 12.64
C VAL A 90 -1.62 -5.92 13.05
N THR A 91 -0.62 -5.57 13.86
CA THR A 91 -0.38 -4.19 14.29
C THR A 91 0.89 -3.67 13.63
N ILE A 92 0.78 -2.54 12.91
CA ILE A 92 1.91 -1.71 12.50
C ILE A 92 2.23 -0.77 13.66
N PRO A 93 3.38 -0.88 14.34
CA PRO A 93 3.71 -0.02 15.47
C PRO A 93 3.86 1.45 15.06
N ALA A 94 3.65 2.37 16.01
CA ALA A 94 3.94 3.79 15.82
C ALA A 94 5.38 4.01 15.31
N GLY A 95 5.54 4.85 14.28
CA GLY A 95 6.83 5.11 13.63
C GLY A 95 7.34 3.99 12.72
N SER A 96 6.60 2.88 12.57
CA SER A 96 6.85 1.84 11.58
C SER A 96 6.00 2.06 10.33
N SER A 97 6.38 1.36 9.25
CA SER A 97 5.62 1.33 8.00
C SER A 97 5.12 -0.07 7.65
N THR A 98 5.57 -1.13 8.32
CA THR A 98 5.20 -2.50 7.98
C THR A 98 4.94 -3.37 9.20
N ALA A 99 4.21 -4.45 8.98
CA ALA A 99 4.05 -5.57 9.90
C ALA A 99 3.69 -6.85 9.12
N ASP A 100 4.04 -8.01 9.68
CA ASP A 100 3.84 -9.30 9.01
C ASP A 100 2.66 -10.08 9.57
N ILE A 101 1.85 -10.63 8.67
CA ILE A 101 0.93 -11.73 8.98
C ILE A 101 1.69 -13.03 8.76
N THR A 102 1.87 -13.81 9.83
CA THR A 102 2.53 -15.11 9.77
C THR A 102 1.54 -16.21 9.42
N VAL A 103 1.72 -16.84 8.27
CA VAL A 103 0.97 -18.02 7.80
C VAL A 103 1.84 -19.25 7.99
N ASN A 104 1.44 -20.15 8.88
CA ASN A 104 2.12 -21.45 9.05
C ASN A 104 1.50 -22.46 8.11
N LEU A 105 2.31 -23.04 7.23
CA LEU A 105 1.89 -24.04 6.27
C LEU A 105 1.93 -25.42 6.93
N ILE A 106 0.94 -26.26 6.64
CA ILE A 106 0.84 -27.61 7.18
C ILE A 106 1.29 -28.59 6.08
N ASP A 107 2.42 -29.25 6.32
CA ASP A 107 2.90 -30.30 5.44
C ASP A 107 2.00 -31.54 5.49
N GLY A 108 1.83 -32.21 4.34
CA GLY A 108 0.98 -33.39 4.18
C GLY A 108 -0.52 -33.11 4.05
N GLY A 109 -0.94 -31.84 3.97
CA GLY A 109 -2.34 -31.46 3.72
C GLY A 109 -2.78 -31.69 2.27
N LEU A 110 -1.83 -31.75 1.33
CA LEU A 110 -2.04 -31.93 -0.10
C LEU A 110 -1.23 -33.12 -0.63
N ALA A 111 -1.79 -33.83 -1.62
CA ALA A 111 -1.04 -34.80 -2.41
C ALA A 111 -0.07 -34.08 -3.36
N ALA A 112 1.00 -34.77 -3.77
CA ALA A 112 1.98 -34.21 -4.71
C ALA A 112 1.30 -33.70 -6.00
N GLY A 113 1.53 -32.44 -6.35
CA GLY A 113 0.91 -31.77 -7.49
C GLY A 113 -0.52 -31.27 -7.26
N GLY A 114 -1.04 -31.37 -6.04
CA GLY A 114 -2.24 -30.66 -5.60
C GLY A 114 -1.96 -29.19 -5.33
N GLU A 115 -2.99 -28.35 -5.44
CA GLU A 115 -2.91 -26.93 -5.17
C GLU A 115 -4.23 -26.42 -4.57
N VAL A 116 -4.13 -25.51 -3.60
CA VAL A 116 -5.27 -24.78 -3.02
C VAL A 116 -4.90 -23.32 -2.85
N ASP A 117 -5.89 -22.44 -2.92
CA ASP A 117 -5.72 -21.00 -2.75
C ASP A 117 -6.16 -20.53 -1.36
N LEU A 118 -5.32 -19.75 -0.70
CA LEU A 118 -5.64 -18.98 0.50
C LEU A 118 -5.71 -17.50 0.11
N VAL A 119 -6.86 -16.87 0.36
CA VAL A 119 -7.06 -15.44 0.11
C VAL A 119 -7.07 -14.70 1.45
N LEU A 120 -6.24 -13.68 1.60
CA LEU A 120 -6.29 -12.73 2.71
C LEU A 120 -6.89 -11.42 2.21
N THR A 121 -7.89 -10.90 2.92
CA THR A 121 -8.52 -9.62 2.57
C THR A 121 -8.48 -8.66 3.76
N ILE A 122 -7.92 -7.47 3.59
CA ILE A 122 -7.93 -6.40 4.61
C ILE A 122 -9.36 -5.88 4.74
N THR A 123 -9.90 -5.95 5.95
CA THR A 123 -11.30 -5.55 6.24
C THR A 123 -11.39 -4.21 6.97
N ASP A 124 -10.36 -3.84 7.73
CA ASP A 124 -10.30 -2.55 8.44
C ASP A 124 -8.85 -2.11 8.67
N GLY A 125 -8.60 -0.80 8.59
CA GLY A 125 -7.29 -0.16 8.77
C GLY A 125 -7.25 0.82 9.95
N SER A 126 -8.15 0.69 10.93
CA SER A 126 -8.23 1.56 12.11
C SER A 126 -8.29 3.06 11.78
N GLY A 127 -9.12 3.42 10.80
CA GLY A 127 -9.29 4.81 10.33
C GLY A 127 -8.26 5.27 9.30
N VAL A 128 -7.25 4.46 8.97
CA VAL A 128 -6.45 4.64 7.76
C VAL A 128 -7.17 3.98 6.59
N LYS A 129 -7.23 4.67 5.45
CA LYS A 129 -7.95 4.20 4.27
C LYS A 129 -7.29 2.94 3.70
N VAL A 130 -8.05 1.90 3.44
CA VAL A 130 -7.53 0.71 2.73
C VAL A 130 -7.31 1.07 1.25
N ALA A 131 -6.17 0.64 0.69
CA ALA A 131 -5.85 0.81 -0.72
C ALA A 131 -6.65 -0.19 -1.56
N PRO A 132 -7.54 0.27 -2.47
CA PRO A 132 -8.55 -0.60 -3.12
C PRO A 132 -7.99 -1.60 -4.13
N ASN A 133 -6.69 -1.56 -4.43
CA ASN A 133 -6.02 -2.50 -5.34
C ASN A 133 -4.93 -3.32 -4.61
N LEU A 134 -4.81 -3.16 -3.29
CA LEU A 134 -3.82 -3.83 -2.43
C LEU A 134 -4.50 -4.37 -1.16
N ASP A 135 -5.81 -4.51 -1.17
CA ASP A 135 -6.62 -5.02 -0.07
C ASP A 135 -6.75 -6.54 -0.08
N GLU A 136 -6.27 -7.21 -1.14
CA GLU A 136 -6.30 -8.65 -1.29
C GLU A 136 -4.90 -9.23 -1.57
N PHE A 137 -4.60 -10.37 -0.94
CA PHE A 137 -3.40 -11.17 -1.16
C PHE A 137 -3.79 -12.63 -1.38
N GLN A 138 -3.33 -13.23 -2.48
CA GLN A 138 -3.61 -14.64 -2.79
C GLN A 138 -2.35 -15.51 -2.67
N ILE A 139 -2.40 -16.54 -1.85
CA ILE A 139 -1.35 -17.57 -1.73
C ILE A 139 -1.83 -18.84 -2.41
N PHE A 140 -1.08 -19.34 -3.39
CA PHE A 140 -1.26 -20.68 -3.93
C PHE A 140 -0.35 -21.65 -3.16
N ILE A 141 -0.95 -22.55 -2.38
CA ILE A 141 -0.23 -23.55 -1.59
C ILE A 141 -0.16 -24.84 -2.41
N GLN A 142 1.06 -25.29 -2.72
CA GLN A 142 1.35 -26.45 -3.55
C GLN A 142 1.80 -27.66 -2.72
N GLY A 143 1.32 -28.83 -3.12
CA GLY A 143 1.58 -30.13 -2.50
C GLY A 143 2.87 -30.82 -2.92
#